data_AF-A0A8H6DQ35-F1
#
_entry.id   AF-A0A8H6DQ35-F1
#
_cell.length_a   1.000
_cell.length_b   1.000
_cell.length_c   1.000
_cell.angle_alpha   90.00
_cell.angle_beta   90.00
_cell.angle_gamma   90.00
#
_symmetry.space_group_name_H-M   'P 1'
#
loop_
_entity.id
_entity.type
_entity.pdbx_description
1 polymer ?
#
loop_
_entity_poly.entity_id
_entity_poly.type
_entity_poly.pdbx_seq_one_letter_code
_entity_poly.pdbx_strand_id
1 'polypeptide(L)'
;MTLGSSAASFSAIVQFSDLMSTEYFWGSLLGQDTSLDTVAYYTDPFYAECRAYGRIREAIDINLLQSDVAIASHGFFFLETKDQEALQSRNIDLGLNSITINYQRSTIGGLRTRAIVKDVVSSKSGNTSTNMSKILGKVVSMNKAGIYRMDIRIDNFRDGRLIDFGSRWTESHALLDSLSYEAAMG
;
A
#
# COMPACT_ATOMS: atom_id res chain seq x y z
N MET A 1 -41.86 1.99 -8.31
CA MET A 1 -40.65 2.66 -7.80
C MET A 1 -39.86 1.65 -6.99
N THR A 2 -38.92 0.96 -7.61
CA THR A 2 -38.01 0.04 -6.93
C THR A 2 -36.72 0.80 -6.64
N LEU A 3 -36.45 1.02 -5.35
CA LEU A 3 -35.19 1.60 -4.86
C LEU A 3 -34.04 0.68 -5.28
N GLY A 4 -33.17 1.20 -6.15
CA GLY A 4 -31.93 0.53 -6.54
C GLY A 4 -30.98 0.47 -5.36
N SER A 5 -30.84 -0.72 -4.76
CA SER A 5 -29.71 -1.03 -3.89
C SER A 5 -28.47 -1.14 -4.76
N SER A 6 -27.74 -0.04 -4.91
CA SER A 6 -26.36 -0.06 -5.39
C SER A 6 -25.51 -0.67 -4.29
N ALA A 7 -25.35 -2.00 -4.30
CA ALA A 7 -24.35 -2.67 -3.49
C ALA A 7 -22.97 -2.18 -3.96
N ALA A 8 -22.40 -1.22 -3.22
CA ALA A 8 -21.03 -0.79 -3.42
C ALA A 8 -20.14 -2.03 -3.26
N SER A 9 -19.58 -2.48 -4.37
CA SER A 9 -18.73 -3.67 -4.41
C SER A 9 -17.31 -3.22 -4.10
N PHE A 10 -16.72 -3.79 -3.06
CA PHE A 10 -15.36 -3.47 -2.62
C PHE A 10 -14.45 -4.70 -2.70
N SER A 11 -13.17 -4.50 -3.01
CA SER A 11 -12.15 -5.55 -2.96
C SER A 11 -11.27 -5.37 -1.72
N ALA A 12 -11.04 -6.45 -0.99
CA ALA A 12 -10.10 -6.50 0.13
C ALA A 12 -8.78 -7.18 -0.31
N ILE A 13 -7.65 -6.52 -0.06
CA ILE A 13 -6.32 -7.09 -0.24
C ILE A 13 -5.71 -7.28 1.15
N VAL A 14 -5.13 -8.46 1.37
CA VAL A 14 -4.41 -8.79 2.60
C VAL A 14 -2.91 -8.80 2.27
N GLN A 15 -2.12 -8.02 3.00
CA GLN A 15 -0.68 -7.89 2.78
C GLN A 15 0.08 -8.12 4.09
N PHE A 16 1.23 -8.79 4.02
CA PHE A 16 2.10 -9.07 5.16
C PHE A 16 3.57 -8.89 4.79
N SER A 17 4.37 -8.53 5.78
CA SER A 17 5.83 -8.65 5.73
C SER A 17 6.36 -9.24 7.04
N ASP A 18 7.47 -9.97 6.94
CA ASP A 18 8.27 -10.35 8.10
C ASP A 18 9.42 -9.35 8.26
N LEU A 19 9.32 -8.48 9.26
CA LEU A 19 10.34 -7.46 9.52
C LEU A 19 11.69 -8.02 9.91
N MET A 20 11.71 -9.17 10.59
CA MET A 20 12.95 -9.79 11.04
C MET A 20 13.73 -10.37 9.86
N SER A 21 13.02 -10.80 8.80
CA SER A 21 13.65 -11.24 7.55
C SER A 21 14.36 -10.11 6.78
N THR A 22 14.07 -8.84 7.11
CA THR A 22 14.66 -7.65 6.46
C THR A 22 15.54 -6.82 7.38
N GLU A 23 15.91 -7.33 8.56
CA GLU A 23 16.75 -6.64 9.56
C GLU A 23 18.08 -6.13 9.03
N TYR A 24 18.74 -6.90 8.16
CA TYR A 24 19.98 -6.47 7.50
C TYR A 24 19.78 -5.20 6.65
N PHE A 25 18.60 -5.02 6.06
CA PHE A 25 18.27 -3.90 5.20
C PHE A 25 17.82 -2.67 6.00
N TRP A 26 16.91 -2.82 6.98
CA TRP A 26 16.43 -1.65 7.73
C TRP A 26 17.37 -1.25 8.87
N GLY A 27 18.06 -2.20 9.51
CA GLY A 27 18.95 -1.92 10.65
C GLY A 27 20.17 -1.08 10.26
N SER A 28 20.63 -1.20 9.02
CA SER A 28 21.70 -0.38 8.46
C SER A 28 21.25 1.05 8.11
N LEU A 29 19.98 1.24 7.72
CA LEU A 29 19.45 2.53 7.26
C LEU A 29 18.79 3.35 8.39
N LEU A 30 18.09 2.70 9.32
CA LEU A 30 17.41 3.36 10.45
C LEU A 30 18.24 3.35 11.74
N GLY A 31 19.22 2.45 11.83
CA GLY A 31 19.98 2.17 13.04
C GLY A 31 19.37 1.03 13.85
N GLN A 32 20.23 0.18 14.42
CA GLN A 32 19.84 -1.03 15.15
C GLN A 32 19.00 -0.76 16.41
N ASP A 33 19.09 0.45 16.97
CA ASP A 33 18.31 0.86 18.15
C ASP A 33 16.89 1.35 17.80
N THR A 34 16.51 1.33 16.51
CA THR A 34 15.18 1.78 16.07
C THR A 34 14.10 0.82 16.59
N SER A 35 13.05 1.40 17.17
CA SER A 35 11.93 0.59 17.66
C SER A 35 11.26 -0.19 16.51
N LEU A 36 10.85 -1.43 16.79
CA LEU A 36 10.16 -2.27 15.81
C LEU A 36 8.89 -1.62 15.25
N ASP A 37 8.23 -0.75 16.01
CA ASP A 37 7.04 -0.01 15.55
C ASP A 37 7.40 1.02 14.48
N THR A 38 8.51 1.72 14.65
CA THR A 38 9.03 2.65 13.63
C THR A 38 9.46 1.90 12.38
N VAL A 39 10.15 0.76 12.53
CA VAL A 39 10.53 -0.10 11.41
C VAL A 39 9.28 -0.58 10.67
N ALA A 40 8.31 -1.11 11.41
CA ALA A 40 7.03 -1.59 10.88
C ALA A 40 6.32 -0.50 10.11
N TYR A 41 6.22 0.69 10.70
CA TYR A 41 5.62 1.83 10.06
C TYR A 41 6.22 2.03 8.67
N TYR A 42 7.54 2.02 8.50
CA TYR A 42 8.15 2.25 7.20
C TYR A 42 8.11 1.05 6.24
N THR A 43 8.21 -0.17 6.75
CA THR A 43 8.51 -1.36 5.93
C THR A 43 7.36 -2.37 5.82
N ASP A 44 6.31 -2.25 6.63
CA ASP A 44 5.10 -3.05 6.47
C ASP A 44 4.30 -2.58 5.23
N PRO A 45 4.01 -3.48 4.28
CA PRO A 45 3.25 -3.17 3.07
C PRO A 45 1.90 -2.50 3.33
N PHE A 46 1.19 -2.91 4.39
CA PHE A 46 -0.07 -2.30 4.77
C PHE A 46 0.11 -0.84 5.19
N TYR A 47 1.13 -0.53 6.01
CA TYR A 47 1.40 0.86 6.40
C TYR A 47 1.94 1.69 5.24
N ALA A 48 2.76 1.10 4.37
CA ALA A 48 3.24 1.74 3.14
C ALA A 48 2.07 2.16 2.25
N GLU A 49 1.10 1.27 2.05
CA GLU A 49 -0.10 1.54 1.27
C GLU A 49 -0.98 2.61 1.92
N CYS A 50 -1.19 2.55 3.24
CA CYS A 50 -1.95 3.56 3.96
C CYS A 50 -1.33 4.96 3.87
N ARG A 51 0.00 5.07 4.03
CA ARG A 51 0.71 6.34 3.86
C ARG A 51 0.55 6.89 2.44
N ALA A 52 0.71 6.04 1.44
CA ALA A 52 0.61 6.47 0.07
C ALA A 52 -0.79 6.99 -0.27
N TYR A 53 -1.85 6.32 0.19
CA TYR A 53 -3.22 6.82 0.04
C TYR A 53 -3.48 8.12 0.81
N GLY A 54 -2.93 8.25 2.02
CA GLY A 54 -2.97 9.51 2.77
C GLY A 54 -2.36 10.65 1.98
N ARG A 55 -1.16 10.42 1.42
CA ARG A 55 -0.44 11.41 0.62
C ARG A 55 -1.14 11.75 -0.71
N ILE A 56 -1.75 10.76 -1.36
CA ILE A 56 -2.57 10.99 -2.56
C ILE A 56 -3.72 11.92 -2.24
N ARG A 57 -4.43 11.68 -1.13
CA ARG A 57 -5.54 12.54 -0.70
C ARG A 57 -5.08 13.97 -0.46
N GLU A 58 -4.01 14.15 0.33
CA GLU A 58 -3.42 15.47 0.57
C GLU A 58 -3.04 16.19 -0.74
N ALA A 59 -2.41 15.48 -1.67
CA ALA A 59 -1.98 16.04 -2.95
C ALA A 59 -3.16 16.36 -3.88
N ILE A 60 -4.27 15.61 -3.81
CA ILE A 60 -5.52 15.94 -4.50
C ILE A 60 -6.15 17.20 -3.89
N ASP A 61 -6.20 17.29 -2.57
CA ASP A 61 -6.81 18.42 -1.84
C ASP A 61 -6.13 19.76 -2.20
N ILE A 62 -4.82 19.75 -2.47
CA ILE A 62 -4.05 20.92 -2.91
C ILE A 62 -3.93 21.06 -4.45
N ASN A 63 -4.66 20.25 -5.22
CA ASN A 63 -4.65 20.22 -6.69
C ASN A 63 -3.29 19.87 -7.34
N LEU A 64 -2.40 19.18 -6.61
CA LEU A 64 -1.14 18.66 -7.15
C LEU A 64 -1.34 17.36 -7.95
N LEU A 65 -2.33 16.54 -7.55
CA LEU A 65 -2.72 15.30 -8.23
C LEU A 65 -4.17 15.35 -8.70
N GLN A 66 -4.46 14.62 -9.77
CA GLN A 66 -5.83 14.34 -10.22
C GLN A 66 -6.41 13.16 -9.44
N SER A 67 -7.73 13.17 -9.19
CA SER A 67 -8.40 12.13 -8.41
C SER A 67 -8.42 10.75 -9.09
N ASP A 68 -8.19 10.70 -10.41
CA ASP A 68 -8.14 9.46 -11.19
C ASP A 68 -6.74 8.82 -11.22
N VAL A 69 -5.77 9.35 -10.46
CA VAL A 69 -4.40 8.81 -10.42
C VAL A 69 -4.34 7.39 -9.87
N ALA A 70 -5.24 7.06 -8.93
CA ALA A 70 -5.31 5.79 -8.24
C ALA A 70 -6.76 5.33 -8.09
N ILE A 71 -6.95 4.04 -7.82
CA ILE A 71 -8.24 3.53 -7.36
C ILE A 71 -8.54 4.04 -5.95
N ALA A 72 -9.77 4.50 -5.72
CA ALA A 72 -10.15 5.04 -4.43
C ALA A 72 -10.00 3.97 -3.33
N SER A 73 -9.37 4.39 -2.23
CA SER A 73 -9.31 3.63 -0.98
C SER A 73 -10.27 4.26 0.02
N HIS A 74 -11.07 3.41 0.65
CA HIS A 74 -12.08 3.79 1.64
C HIS A 74 -11.61 3.55 3.07
N GLY A 75 -10.33 3.21 3.24
CA GLY A 75 -9.70 2.92 4.52
C GLY A 75 -9.45 1.44 4.72
N PHE A 76 -9.42 1.02 5.98
CA PHE A 76 -9.09 -0.34 6.36
C PHE A 76 -9.92 -0.79 7.56
N PHE A 77 -9.98 -2.09 7.78
CA PHE A 77 -10.54 -2.68 8.99
C PHE A 77 -9.79 -3.95 9.40
N PHE A 78 -9.96 -4.35 10.66
CA PHE A 78 -9.46 -5.62 11.17
C PHE A 78 -10.50 -6.70 10.90
N LEU A 79 -10.08 -7.83 10.33
CA LEU A 79 -10.96 -8.97 10.13
C LEU A 79 -11.35 -9.59 11.47
N GLU A 80 -12.63 -9.82 11.69
CA GLU A 80 -13.12 -10.65 12.77
C GLU A 80 -12.86 -12.14 12.47
N THR A 81 -12.91 -13.00 13.48
CA THR A 81 -12.73 -14.45 13.31
C THR A 81 -13.66 -15.02 12.24
N LYS A 82 -14.92 -14.59 12.21
CA LYS A 82 -15.91 -15.00 11.21
C LYS A 82 -15.52 -14.61 9.78
N ASP A 83 -14.87 -13.46 9.61
CA ASP A 83 -14.43 -12.96 8.30
C ASP A 83 -13.23 -13.78 7.82
N GLN A 84 -12.32 -14.11 8.74
CA GLN A 84 -11.17 -14.95 8.44
C GLN A 84 -11.60 -16.36 7.99
N GLU A 85 -12.51 -16.99 8.75
CA GLU A 85 -13.07 -18.29 8.41
C GLU A 85 -13.80 -18.26 7.05
N ALA A 86 -14.58 -17.21 6.79
CA ALA A 86 -15.28 -17.04 5.53
C ALA A 86 -14.31 -16.92 4.34
N LEU A 87 -13.20 -16.19 4.48
CA LEU A 87 -12.19 -16.07 3.42
C LEU A 87 -11.41 -17.37 3.24
N GLN A 88 -11.00 -18.03 4.32
CA GLN A 88 -10.29 -19.32 4.27
C GLN A 88 -11.14 -20.42 3.64
N SER A 89 -12.46 -20.46 3.91
CA SER A 89 -13.39 -21.40 3.26
C SER A 89 -13.46 -21.23 1.73
N ARG A 90 -13.04 -20.07 1.22
CA ARG A 90 -12.94 -19.76 -0.21
C ARG A 90 -11.53 -19.99 -0.76
N ASN A 91 -10.66 -20.69 -0.03
CA ASN A 91 -9.25 -20.90 -0.34
C ASN A 91 -8.44 -19.59 -0.50
N ILE A 92 -8.83 -18.54 0.22
CA ILE A 92 -8.05 -17.31 0.29
C ILE A 92 -7.03 -17.46 1.42
N ASP A 93 -5.76 -17.49 1.07
CA ASP A 93 -4.67 -17.50 2.06
C ASP A 93 -4.58 -16.13 2.75
N LEU A 94 -4.66 -16.16 4.08
CA LEU A 94 -4.54 -14.99 4.93
C LEU A 94 -3.14 -14.83 5.52
N GLY A 95 -2.13 -15.58 5.07
CA GLY A 95 -0.72 -15.35 5.41
C GLY A 95 -0.38 -15.33 6.91
N LEU A 96 -1.27 -15.83 7.77
CA LEU A 96 -1.12 -15.74 9.22
C LEU A 96 0.07 -16.58 9.75
N ASN A 97 0.46 -17.62 9.01
CA ASN A 97 1.53 -18.54 9.37
C ASN A 97 2.93 -18.00 9.02
N SER A 98 3.04 -16.95 8.20
CA SER A 98 4.33 -16.38 7.77
C SER A 98 4.82 -15.22 8.65
N ILE A 99 4.12 -14.91 9.74
CA ILE A 99 4.39 -13.73 10.56
C ILE A 99 4.93 -14.17 11.92
N THR A 100 6.06 -13.59 12.32
CA THR A 100 6.62 -13.85 13.65
C THR A 100 5.70 -13.28 14.73
N ILE A 101 5.43 -14.08 15.78
CA ILE A 101 4.64 -13.69 16.96
C ILE A 101 5.15 -12.39 17.59
N ASN A 102 6.46 -12.18 17.59
CA ASN A 102 7.08 -10.97 18.13
C ASN A 102 6.68 -9.73 17.33
N TYR A 103 6.68 -9.83 16.00
CA TYR A 103 6.26 -8.75 15.12
C TYR A 103 4.76 -8.43 15.28
N GLN A 104 3.90 -9.45 15.32
CA GLN A 104 2.48 -9.23 15.54
C GLN A 104 2.18 -8.57 16.89
N ARG A 105 2.96 -8.89 17.94
CA ARG A 105 2.78 -8.32 19.28
C ARG A 105 3.22 -6.86 19.37
N SER A 106 4.15 -6.40 18.54
CA SER A 106 4.59 -5.00 18.54
C SER A 106 3.64 -4.10 17.75
N THR A 107 3.07 -4.57 16.64
CA THR A 107 2.24 -3.70 15.78
C THR A 107 0.87 -3.30 16.38
N ILE A 108 0.46 -2.05 16.09
CA ILE A 108 -0.90 -1.56 16.35
C ILE A 108 -1.92 -2.48 15.64
N GLY A 109 -2.78 -3.13 16.42
CA GLY A 109 -3.77 -4.10 15.91
C GLY A 109 -3.49 -5.56 16.28
N GLY A 110 -2.25 -5.89 16.67
CA GLY A 110 -1.89 -7.20 17.18
C GLY A 110 -1.91 -8.31 16.12
N LEU A 111 -2.36 -9.50 16.53
CA LEU A 111 -2.51 -10.71 15.70
C LEU A 111 -3.61 -10.63 14.62
N ARG A 112 -4.36 -9.53 14.55
CA ARG A 112 -5.56 -9.45 13.70
C ARG A 112 -5.18 -9.15 12.25
N THR A 113 -5.67 -9.97 11.33
CA THR A 113 -5.56 -9.70 9.90
C THR A 113 -6.15 -8.34 9.56
N ARG A 114 -5.44 -7.56 8.75
CA ARG A 114 -5.85 -6.23 8.30
C ARG A 114 -6.28 -6.30 6.83
N ALA A 115 -7.37 -5.62 6.49
CA ALA A 115 -7.88 -5.54 5.13
C ALA A 115 -8.03 -4.07 4.72
N ILE A 116 -7.57 -3.74 3.51
CA ILE A 116 -7.76 -2.42 2.89
C ILE A 116 -8.94 -2.49 1.92
N VAL A 117 -9.82 -1.49 1.99
CA VAL A 117 -11.07 -1.43 1.20
C VAL A 117 -10.88 -0.50 0.02
N LYS A 118 -11.07 -1.02 -1.19
CA LYS A 118 -10.94 -0.26 -2.45
C LYS A 118 -12.15 -0.44 -3.35
N ASP A 119 -12.35 0.49 -4.28
CA ASP A 119 -13.32 0.29 -5.37
C ASP A 119 -12.99 -0.98 -6.15
N VAL A 120 -14.04 -1.76 -6.47
CA VAL A 120 -13.90 -2.89 -7.38
C VAL A 120 -13.56 -2.40 -8.79
N VAL A 121 -12.52 -2.99 -9.34
CA VAL A 121 -12.07 -2.73 -10.71
C VAL A 121 -12.33 -3.93 -11.61
N SER A 122 -12.47 -3.66 -12.91
CA SER A 122 -12.57 -4.69 -13.93
C SER A 122 -11.34 -5.60 -13.91
N SER A 123 -11.56 -6.90 -14.15
CA SER A 123 -10.48 -7.89 -14.30
C SER A 123 -9.67 -7.68 -15.58
N LYS A 124 -10.25 -7.03 -16.60
CA LYS A 124 -9.54 -6.63 -17.81
C LYS A 124 -8.58 -5.49 -17.47
N SER A 125 -7.35 -5.53 -17.96
CA SER A 125 -6.37 -4.49 -17.65
C SER A 125 -6.81 -3.11 -18.14
N GLY A 126 -7.48 -3.04 -19.30
CA GLY A 126 -7.85 -1.77 -19.94
C GLY A 126 -6.65 -0.91 -20.36
N ASN A 127 -5.43 -1.41 -20.17
CA ASN A 127 -4.19 -0.75 -20.53
C ASN A 127 -3.93 -1.00 -22.02
N THR A 128 -3.78 0.08 -22.79
CA THR A 128 -3.51 0.07 -24.22
C THR A 128 -2.22 0.84 -24.49
N SER A 129 -1.55 0.59 -25.61
CA SER A 129 -0.39 1.41 -26.01
C SER A 129 -0.71 2.91 -26.03
N THR A 130 -1.95 3.26 -26.35
CA THR A 130 -2.48 4.63 -26.38
C THR A 130 -2.58 5.29 -25.00
N ASN A 131 -2.73 4.53 -23.91
CA ASN A 131 -2.80 5.10 -22.56
C ASN A 131 -1.47 5.03 -21.77
N MET A 132 -0.42 4.45 -22.34
CA MET A 132 0.90 4.38 -21.71
C MET A 132 1.51 5.75 -21.41
N SER A 133 1.41 6.71 -22.34
CA SER A 133 1.91 8.08 -22.11
C SER A 133 1.17 8.77 -20.96
N LYS A 134 -0.13 8.49 -20.80
CA LYS A 134 -0.93 9.01 -19.68
C LYS A 134 -0.52 8.36 -18.36
N ILE A 135 -0.26 7.04 -18.36
CA ILE A 135 0.26 6.31 -17.21
C ILE A 135 1.61 6.89 -16.77
N LEU A 136 2.53 7.14 -17.71
CA LEU A 136 3.82 7.76 -17.41
C LEU A 136 3.64 9.16 -16.79
N GLY A 137 2.74 9.98 -17.36
CA GLY A 137 2.40 11.29 -16.80
C GLY A 137 1.91 11.20 -15.35
N LYS A 138 1.05 10.23 -15.04
CA LYS A 138 0.56 9.96 -13.67
C LYS A 138 1.69 9.55 -12.73
N VAL A 139 2.60 8.68 -13.19
CA VAL A 139 3.81 8.30 -12.43
C VAL A 139 4.66 9.52 -12.10
N VAL A 140 4.94 10.37 -13.09
CA VAL A 140 5.73 11.60 -12.89
C VAL A 140 5.03 12.54 -11.90
N SER A 141 3.71 12.72 -11.99
CA SER A 141 2.98 13.55 -11.03
C SER A 141 3.02 13.00 -9.61
N MET A 142 2.98 11.67 -9.43
CA MET A 142 3.10 11.05 -8.11
C MET A 142 4.48 11.23 -7.50
N ASN A 143 5.55 11.09 -8.30
CA ASN A 143 6.90 11.36 -7.84
C ASN A 143 7.02 12.81 -7.34
N LYS A 144 6.43 13.79 -8.04
CA LYS A 144 6.37 15.19 -7.59
C LYS A 144 5.58 15.37 -6.29
N ALA A 145 4.66 14.47 -5.97
CA ALA A 145 3.91 14.46 -4.72
C ALA A 145 4.63 13.71 -3.58
N GLY A 146 5.86 13.23 -3.81
CA GLY A 146 6.65 12.49 -2.82
C GLY A 146 6.22 11.01 -2.67
N ILE A 147 5.55 10.46 -3.70
CA ILE A 147 5.11 9.06 -3.72
C ILE A 147 5.92 8.31 -4.78
N TYR A 148 6.86 7.49 -4.33
CA TYR A 148 7.78 6.77 -5.19
C TYR A 148 7.48 5.27 -5.18
N ARG A 149 7.58 4.65 -6.36
CA ARG A 149 7.49 3.20 -6.51
C ARG A 149 8.77 2.71 -7.19
N MET A 150 9.47 1.78 -6.56
CA MET A 150 10.67 1.16 -7.13
C MET A 150 10.35 0.14 -8.24
N ASP A 151 9.15 -0.45 -8.23
CA ASP A 151 8.79 -1.53 -9.16
C ASP A 151 7.48 -1.22 -9.91
N ILE A 152 7.56 -0.38 -10.95
CA ILE A 152 6.42 -0.01 -11.79
C ILE A 152 6.24 -1.05 -12.89
N ARG A 153 5.18 -1.86 -12.78
CA ARG A 153 4.80 -2.86 -13.77
C ARG A 153 3.39 -2.59 -14.32
N ILE A 154 3.11 -3.05 -15.54
CA ILE A 154 1.84 -2.80 -16.23
C ILE A 154 0.62 -3.47 -15.55
N ASP A 155 0.86 -4.55 -14.81
CA ASP A 155 -0.12 -5.27 -13.99
C ASP A 155 -0.59 -4.47 -12.78
N ASN A 156 0.20 -3.48 -12.34
CA ASN A 156 -0.17 -2.57 -11.26
C ASN A 156 -1.14 -1.46 -11.68
N PHE A 157 -1.56 -1.46 -12.95
CA PHE A 157 -2.52 -0.49 -13.48
C PHE A 157 -3.78 -1.19 -13.98
N ARG A 158 -4.94 -0.58 -13.72
CA ARG A 158 -6.24 -0.95 -14.30
C ARG A 158 -6.90 0.31 -14.84
N ASP A 159 -7.24 0.30 -16.12
CA ASP A 159 -7.79 1.45 -16.85
C ASP A 159 -6.91 2.71 -16.69
N GLY A 160 -5.59 2.54 -16.68
CA GLY A 160 -4.64 3.62 -16.46
C GLY A 160 -4.65 4.24 -15.05
N ARG A 161 -5.23 3.54 -14.07
CA ARG A 161 -5.21 3.89 -12.64
C ARG A 161 -4.39 2.88 -11.86
N LEU A 162 -3.71 3.36 -10.84
CA LEU A 162 -2.83 2.55 -10.01
C LEU A 162 -3.63 1.77 -8.95
N ILE A 163 -3.35 0.48 -8.79
CA ILE A 163 -4.17 -0.40 -7.91
C ILE A 163 -3.48 -0.86 -6.61
N ASP A 164 -2.15 -0.86 -6.56
CA ASP A 164 -1.39 -1.52 -5.49
C ASP A 164 -0.23 -0.65 -5.03
N PHE A 165 -0.17 -0.37 -3.72
CA PHE A 165 0.80 0.48 -3.04
C PHE A 165 1.64 -0.25 -1.98
N GLY A 166 1.52 -1.58 -1.87
CA GLY A 166 2.21 -2.36 -0.83
C GLY A 166 3.74 -2.31 -0.89
N SER A 167 4.31 -1.81 -1.99
CA SER A 167 5.76 -1.66 -2.19
C SER A 167 6.22 -0.20 -2.35
N ARG A 168 5.42 0.79 -1.92
CA ARG A 168 5.70 2.21 -2.15
C ARG A 168 6.40 2.91 -1.00
N TRP A 169 7.26 3.84 -1.38
CA TRP A 169 7.99 4.72 -0.48
C TRP A 169 7.31 6.09 -0.54
N THR A 170 6.86 6.61 0.59
CA THR A 170 6.12 7.87 0.68
C THR A 170 6.84 8.83 1.63
N GLU A 171 7.15 10.04 1.18
CA GLU A 171 7.75 11.09 2.01
C GLU A 171 6.75 11.64 3.06
N SER A 172 7.17 11.96 4.29
CA SER A 172 8.51 11.73 4.84
C SER A 172 8.75 10.24 5.12
N HIS A 173 9.89 9.73 4.63
CA HIS A 173 10.29 8.34 4.80
C HIS A 173 11.69 8.34 5.38
N ALA A 174 11.87 7.83 6.60
CA ALA A 174 13.18 7.85 7.24
C ALA A 174 14.29 7.16 6.41
N LEU A 175 13.92 6.15 5.59
CA LEU A 175 14.84 5.53 4.62
C LEU A 175 15.16 6.40 3.39
N LEU A 176 14.27 7.33 2.97
CA LEU A 176 14.58 8.29 1.91
C LEU A 176 15.46 9.42 2.44
N ASP A 177 15.23 9.82 3.70
CA ASP A 177 16.05 10.83 4.37
C ASP A 177 17.50 10.31 4.57
N SER A 178 17.69 9.02 4.83
CA SER A 178 19.03 8.42 4.94
C SER A 178 19.75 8.28 3.58
N LEU A 179 19.02 7.92 2.51
CA LEU A 179 19.57 7.82 1.14
C LEU A 179 19.93 9.19 0.55
N SER A 180 19.16 10.23 0.86
CA SER A 180 19.45 11.61 0.44
C SER A 180 20.67 12.18 1.17
N TYR A 181 20.90 11.80 2.43
CA TYR A 181 22.11 12.14 3.17
C TYR A 181 23.37 11.50 2.56
N GLU A 182 23.32 10.19 2.23
CA GLU A 182 24.46 9.52 1.57
C GLU A 182 24.73 10.08 0.17
N ALA A 183 23.70 10.36 -0.62
CA ALA A 183 23.83 10.95 -1.96
C ALA A 183 24.34 12.40 -1.94
N ALA A 184 24.17 13.13 -0.84
CA ALA A 184 24.68 14.50 -0.66
C ALA A 184 26.13 14.54 -0.12
N MET A 185 26.65 13.41 0.35
CA MET A 185 27.99 13.25 0.92
C MET A 185 29.00 12.59 -0.04
N GLY A 186 28.54 12.12 -1.21
CA GLY A 186 29.37 11.62 -2.32
C GLY A 186 29.58 12.66 -3.40
#